data_AF-A0A950R3H1-F1
#
_entry.id   AF-A0A950R3H1-F1
#
_cell.length_a   1.000
_cell.length_b   1.000
_cell.length_c   1.000
_cell.angle_alpha   90.00
_cell.angle_beta   90.00
_cell.angle_gamma   90.00
#
_symmetry.space_group_name_H-M   'P 1'
#
loop_
_entity.id
_entity.type
_entity.pdbx_description
1 polymer ?
#
loop_
_entity_poly.entity_id
_entity_poly.type
_entity_poly.pdbx_seq_one_letter_code
_entity_poly.pdbx_strand_id
1 'polypeptide(L)'
;MHCPQFPWDGISVQYVEDPVIENCEAYRNAQLGIHLGTGAMRAIVRYTRAHDHRGDGFYLCYRVQQSRYEQNQSDHNGGFGISLGHKDSDNLFLRNLVKENARAGIYFRKEPRASAANRSVFRENQILIMADPTIMAAASVSMARRQSSRSSLMSSAIPARPRRNAQAYASELASAASRVSAT
;
A
#
# COMPACT_ATOMS: atom_id res chain seq x y z
N MET A 1 -7.59 -15.65 24.47
CA MET A 1 -6.85 -16.19 23.30
C MET A 1 -6.83 -15.12 22.23
N HIS A 2 -5.68 -14.48 22.02
CA HIS A 2 -5.49 -13.36 21.10
C HIS A 2 -4.89 -13.93 19.80
N CYS A 3 -5.69 -14.06 18.75
CA CYS A 3 -5.18 -14.35 17.41
C CYS A 3 -4.87 -13.00 16.75
N PRO A 4 -3.62 -12.52 16.70
CA PRO A 4 -3.35 -11.11 16.45
C PRO A 4 -3.32 -10.74 14.96
N GLN A 5 -3.49 -11.70 14.05
CA GLN A 5 -3.24 -11.52 12.61
C GLN A 5 -3.86 -12.66 11.80
N PHE A 6 -4.59 -12.34 10.73
CA PHE A 6 -4.94 -13.34 9.72
C PHE A 6 -3.65 -13.70 8.94
N PRO A 7 -3.29 -14.99 8.81
CA PRO A 7 -2.02 -15.42 8.22
C PRO A 7 -1.95 -15.22 6.70
N TRP A 8 -3.06 -14.83 6.09
CA TRP A 8 -3.24 -14.69 4.64
C TRP A 8 -3.41 -13.22 4.24
N ASP A 9 -3.65 -13.00 2.96
CA ASP A 9 -4.08 -11.72 2.43
C ASP A 9 -5.45 -11.33 2.98
N GLY A 10 -5.74 -10.03 3.05
CA GLY A 10 -7.05 -9.54 3.49
C GLY A 10 -8.17 -9.89 2.51
N ILE A 11 -8.03 -9.41 1.27
CA ILE A 11 -8.94 -9.72 0.17
C ILE A 11 -8.09 -10.20 -1.00
N SER A 12 -8.35 -11.40 -1.50
CA SER A 12 -7.68 -11.95 -2.67
C SER A 12 -8.68 -12.40 -3.71
N VAL A 13 -8.45 -12.02 -4.97
CA VAL A 13 -9.24 -12.51 -6.12
C VAL A 13 -8.32 -12.94 -7.24
N GLN A 14 -8.61 -14.07 -7.86
CA GLN A 14 -7.76 -14.73 -8.85
C GLN A 14 -8.65 -15.36 -9.93
N TYR A 15 -8.17 -15.37 -11.17
CA TYR A 15 -8.87 -15.93 -12.34
C TYR A 15 -10.30 -15.43 -12.48
N VAL A 16 -10.48 -14.12 -12.32
CA VAL A 16 -11.78 -13.47 -12.29
C VAL A 16 -11.80 -12.26 -13.21
N GLU A 17 -12.95 -12.03 -13.82
CA GLU A 17 -13.22 -10.86 -14.62
C GLU A 17 -14.28 -9.99 -13.96
N ASP A 18 -14.10 -8.67 -14.05
CA ASP A 18 -15.00 -7.66 -13.50
C ASP A 18 -15.28 -7.76 -11.97
N PRO A 19 -14.30 -8.12 -11.11
CA PRO A 19 -14.54 -8.12 -9.67
C PRO A 19 -14.70 -6.69 -9.14
N VAL A 20 -15.59 -6.51 -8.19
CA VAL A 20 -15.82 -5.23 -7.51
C VAL A 20 -15.45 -5.36 -6.04
N ILE A 21 -14.49 -4.55 -5.58
CA ILE A 21 -14.13 -4.36 -4.17
C ILE A 21 -14.41 -2.89 -3.86
N GLU A 22 -15.48 -2.64 -3.13
CA GLU A 22 -15.97 -1.30 -2.86
C GLU A 22 -16.32 -1.14 -1.38
N ASN A 23 -16.02 0.02 -0.80
CA ASN A 23 -16.35 0.37 0.59
C ASN A 23 -15.84 -0.68 1.61
N CYS A 24 -14.65 -1.20 1.36
CA CYS A 24 -14.03 -2.22 2.20
C CYS A 24 -12.91 -1.63 3.08
N GLU A 25 -12.59 -2.33 4.16
CA GLU A 25 -11.40 -2.05 4.97
C GLU A 25 -10.65 -3.36 5.20
N ALA A 26 -9.43 -3.46 4.68
CA ALA A 26 -8.50 -4.55 4.95
C ALA A 26 -7.44 -4.02 5.92
N TYR A 27 -7.24 -4.71 7.06
CA TYR A 27 -6.25 -4.28 8.03
C TYR A 27 -5.58 -5.42 8.81
N ARG A 28 -4.35 -5.17 9.28
CA ARG A 28 -3.60 -6.08 10.19
C ARG A 28 -3.42 -7.53 9.70
N ASN A 29 -3.39 -7.71 8.39
CA ASN A 29 -3.06 -8.99 7.76
C ASN A 29 -1.56 -9.29 7.81
N ALA A 30 -1.20 -10.56 7.97
CA ALA A 30 0.18 -11.00 8.05
C ALA A 30 0.92 -10.96 6.70
N GLN A 31 0.17 -10.92 5.59
CA GLN A 31 0.71 -10.77 4.24
C GLN A 31 0.18 -9.47 3.61
N LEU A 32 -0.63 -9.57 2.56
CA LEU A 32 -1.06 -8.43 1.76
C LEU A 32 -2.41 -7.88 2.22
N GLY A 33 -2.69 -6.63 1.87
CA GLY A 33 -4.01 -6.04 2.06
C GLY A 33 -5.01 -6.55 1.05
N ILE A 34 -4.94 -5.98 -0.15
CA ILE A 34 -5.81 -6.32 -1.28
C ILE A 34 -4.94 -6.84 -2.41
N HIS A 35 -5.11 -8.12 -2.70
CA HIS A 35 -4.36 -8.88 -3.67
C HIS A 35 -5.24 -9.18 -4.89
N LEU A 36 -5.06 -8.41 -5.96
CA LEU A 36 -5.54 -8.83 -7.28
C LEU A 36 -4.51 -9.79 -7.85
N GLY A 37 -4.85 -11.06 -7.82
CA GLY A 37 -3.96 -12.15 -8.19
C GLY A 37 -4.06 -12.50 -9.68
N THR A 38 -3.50 -13.65 -10.04
CA THR A 38 -3.30 -14.08 -11.42
C THR A 38 -4.58 -13.97 -12.26
N GLY A 39 -4.50 -13.24 -13.37
CA GLY A 39 -5.58 -13.16 -14.35
C GLY A 39 -6.82 -12.37 -13.89
N ALA A 40 -6.70 -11.54 -12.85
CA ALA A 40 -7.76 -10.61 -12.49
C ALA A 40 -7.87 -9.48 -13.55
N MET A 41 -9.01 -9.36 -14.21
CA MET A 41 -9.21 -8.38 -15.28
C MET A 41 -10.35 -7.41 -14.97
N ARG A 42 -10.20 -6.15 -15.38
CA ARG A 42 -11.23 -5.09 -15.32
C ARG A 42 -11.83 -4.88 -13.91
N ALA A 43 -11.03 -5.10 -12.88
CA ALA A 43 -11.47 -4.93 -11.50
C ALA A 43 -11.81 -3.47 -11.19
N ILE A 44 -12.80 -3.26 -10.35
CA ILE A 44 -13.09 -1.97 -9.73
C ILE A 44 -12.75 -2.08 -8.25
N VAL A 45 -11.71 -1.37 -7.81
CA VAL A 45 -11.33 -1.23 -6.41
C VAL A 45 -11.51 0.24 -6.02
N ARG A 46 -12.53 0.55 -5.21
CA ARG A 46 -12.81 1.95 -4.85
C ARG A 46 -13.30 2.16 -3.43
N TYR A 47 -13.08 3.38 -2.91
CA TYR A 47 -13.51 3.78 -1.57
C TYR A 47 -13.04 2.80 -0.48
N THR A 48 -11.88 2.19 -0.68
CA THR A 48 -11.40 1.10 0.14
C THR A 48 -10.10 1.49 0.83
N ARG A 49 -9.87 0.96 2.03
CA ARG A 49 -8.66 1.20 2.80
C ARG A 49 -7.88 -0.09 3.06
N ALA A 50 -6.58 -0.07 2.79
CA ALA A 50 -5.64 -1.16 3.07
C ALA A 50 -4.53 -0.64 3.99
N HIS A 51 -4.52 -1.08 5.26
CA HIS A 51 -3.61 -0.51 6.26
C HIS A 51 -3.10 -1.47 7.33
N ASP A 52 -1.97 -1.11 7.95
CA ASP A 52 -1.33 -1.87 9.03
C ASP A 52 -1.02 -3.33 8.65
N HIS A 53 -0.85 -3.64 7.36
CA HIS A 53 -0.41 -4.96 6.90
C HIS A 53 1.08 -5.16 7.16
N ARG A 54 1.53 -6.40 7.36
CA ARG A 54 2.97 -6.68 7.37
C ARG A 54 3.59 -6.54 5.97
N GLY A 55 2.84 -6.86 4.93
CA GLY A 55 3.24 -6.76 3.53
C GLY A 55 2.73 -5.49 2.85
N ASP A 56 2.39 -5.59 1.57
CA ASP A 56 1.95 -4.47 0.74
C ASP A 56 0.45 -4.16 0.94
N GLY A 57 0.06 -2.89 0.73
CA GLY A 57 -1.33 -2.46 0.80
C GLY A 57 -2.16 -3.00 -0.37
N PHE A 58 -1.91 -2.48 -1.57
CA PHE A 58 -2.48 -3.00 -2.82
C PHE A 58 -1.41 -3.77 -3.59
N TYR A 59 -1.68 -5.04 -3.88
CA TYR A 59 -0.75 -5.93 -4.57
C TYR A 59 -1.37 -6.49 -5.84
N LEU A 60 -0.81 -6.10 -6.98
CA LEU A 60 -1.14 -6.67 -8.28
C LEU A 60 -0.09 -7.74 -8.57
N CYS A 61 -0.49 -8.98 -8.84
CA CYS A 61 0.43 -10.12 -8.91
C CYS A 61 0.93 -10.43 -10.32
N TYR A 62 0.01 -10.89 -11.19
CA TYR A 62 0.32 -11.39 -12.51
C TYR A 62 -0.85 -11.14 -13.46
N ARG A 63 -0.62 -10.38 -14.52
CA ARG A 63 -1.65 -10.02 -15.53
C ARG A 63 -2.91 -9.45 -14.89
N VAL A 64 -2.74 -8.57 -13.90
CA VAL A 64 -3.82 -7.68 -13.50
C VAL A 64 -3.96 -6.60 -14.57
N GLN A 65 -5.08 -6.62 -15.29
CA GLN A 65 -5.23 -5.81 -16.50
C GLN A 65 -6.48 -4.96 -16.47
N GLN A 66 -6.39 -3.75 -17.02
CA GLN A 66 -7.53 -2.84 -17.24
C GLN A 66 -8.33 -2.52 -15.96
N SER A 67 -7.70 -2.65 -14.80
CA SER A 67 -8.36 -2.45 -13.50
C SER A 67 -8.31 -0.99 -13.08
N ARG A 68 -9.32 -0.55 -12.33
CA ARG A 68 -9.44 0.81 -11.80
C ARG A 68 -9.35 0.79 -10.28
N TYR A 69 -8.38 1.54 -9.76
CA TYR A 69 -8.17 1.82 -8.35
C TYR A 69 -8.50 3.28 -8.09
N GLU A 70 -9.65 3.56 -7.49
CA GLU A 70 -10.16 4.92 -7.31
C GLU A 70 -10.46 5.29 -5.86
N GLN A 71 -9.99 6.47 -5.41
CA GLN A 71 -10.35 7.03 -4.10
C GLN A 71 -10.09 6.05 -2.95
N ASN A 72 -9.01 5.28 -3.07
CA ASN A 72 -8.58 4.36 -2.03
C ASN A 72 -7.50 4.98 -1.15
N GLN A 73 -7.29 4.36 0.00
CA GLN A 73 -6.21 4.69 0.92
C GLN A 73 -5.32 3.48 1.19
N SER A 74 -4.00 3.67 1.08
CA SER A 74 -2.98 2.68 1.44
C SER A 74 -1.99 3.29 2.43
N ASP A 75 -2.07 2.88 3.69
CA ASP A 75 -1.29 3.50 4.77
C ASP A 75 -0.73 2.56 5.83
N HIS A 76 0.39 2.94 6.45
CA HIS A 76 0.99 2.19 7.57
C HIS A 76 1.34 0.72 7.27
N ASN A 77 1.48 0.34 6.01
CA ASN A 77 1.84 -1.03 5.65
C ASN A 77 3.36 -1.25 5.78
N GLY A 78 3.75 -2.44 6.22
CA GLY A 78 5.16 -2.86 6.38
C GLY A 78 5.90 -3.03 5.05
N GLY A 79 5.18 -3.11 3.94
CA GLY A 79 5.70 -3.15 2.58
C GLY A 79 5.51 -1.84 1.81
N PHE A 80 5.11 -1.98 0.55
CA PHE A 80 4.78 -0.88 -0.35
C PHE A 80 3.30 -0.50 -0.26
N GLY A 81 2.98 0.74 -0.58
CA GLY A 81 1.58 1.16 -0.64
C GLY A 81 0.81 0.50 -1.79
N ILE A 82 1.39 0.53 -2.99
CA ILE A 82 0.89 -0.09 -4.21
C ILE A 82 2.05 -0.81 -4.91
N SER A 83 1.89 -2.08 -5.21
CA SER A 83 2.91 -2.96 -5.81
C SER A 83 2.39 -3.58 -7.10
N LEU A 84 3.03 -3.25 -8.22
CA LEU A 84 2.70 -3.77 -9.55
C LEU A 84 3.79 -4.71 -10.03
N GLY A 85 3.44 -5.86 -10.59
CA GLY A 85 4.41 -6.77 -11.17
C GLY A 85 4.02 -7.36 -12.51
N HIS A 86 4.00 -8.69 -12.58
CA HIS A 86 4.32 -9.38 -13.83
C HIS A 86 3.21 -9.23 -14.86
N LYS A 87 3.49 -8.55 -15.97
CA LYS A 87 2.53 -8.28 -17.06
C LYS A 87 1.26 -7.56 -16.60
N ASP A 88 1.32 -6.85 -15.48
CA ASP A 88 0.24 -5.97 -15.07
C ASP A 88 0.18 -4.78 -16.03
N SER A 89 -0.98 -4.54 -16.64
CA SER A 89 -1.06 -3.52 -17.68
C SER A 89 -2.37 -2.76 -17.73
N ASP A 90 -2.31 -1.53 -18.25
CA ASP A 90 -3.51 -0.73 -18.54
C ASP A 90 -4.36 -0.41 -17.31
N ASN A 91 -3.76 -0.42 -16.12
CA ASN A 91 -4.47 -0.13 -14.88
C ASN A 91 -4.53 1.38 -14.62
N LEU A 92 -5.65 1.87 -14.11
CA LEU A 92 -5.85 3.27 -13.75
C LEU A 92 -5.87 3.43 -12.23
N PHE A 93 -4.95 4.22 -11.71
CA PHE A 93 -4.92 4.65 -10.32
C PHE A 93 -5.32 6.12 -10.25
N LEU A 94 -6.50 6.40 -9.68
CA LEU A 94 -7.11 7.72 -9.64
C LEU A 94 -7.40 8.16 -8.22
N ARG A 95 -6.92 9.35 -7.83
CA ARG A 95 -7.30 9.99 -6.55
C ARG A 95 -7.04 9.13 -5.30
N ASN A 96 -6.04 8.27 -5.33
CA ASN A 96 -5.68 7.46 -4.17
C ASN A 96 -4.74 8.23 -3.24
N LEU A 97 -4.86 7.97 -1.95
CA LEU A 97 -3.95 8.44 -0.91
C LEU A 97 -3.01 7.32 -0.50
N VAL A 98 -1.71 7.50 -0.70
CA VAL A 98 -0.69 6.53 -0.34
C VAL A 98 0.31 7.19 0.59
N LYS A 99 0.36 6.77 1.86
CA LYS A 99 1.17 7.46 2.88
C LYS A 99 1.71 6.52 3.92
N GLU A 100 2.80 6.89 4.59
CA GLU A 100 3.23 6.23 5.84
C GLU A 100 3.51 4.71 5.70
N ASN A 101 3.74 4.21 4.49
CA ASN A 101 4.18 2.82 4.25
C ASN A 101 5.68 2.71 4.52
N ALA A 102 6.13 1.56 5.05
CA ALA A 102 7.51 1.37 5.47
C ALA A 102 8.52 1.33 4.31
N ARG A 103 8.04 1.10 3.08
CA ARG A 103 8.83 1.19 1.83
C ARG A 103 8.32 2.33 0.94
N ALA A 104 8.49 2.22 -0.37
CA ALA A 104 7.97 3.21 -1.31
C ALA A 104 6.43 3.21 -1.35
N GLY A 105 5.84 4.37 -1.66
CA GLY A 105 4.40 4.46 -1.89
C GLY A 105 3.95 3.60 -3.07
N ILE A 106 4.62 3.73 -4.21
CA ILE A 106 4.32 2.95 -5.42
C ILE A 106 5.59 2.24 -5.88
N TYR A 107 5.47 0.94 -6.17
CA TYR A 107 6.58 0.10 -6.60
C TYR A 107 6.24 -0.70 -7.84
N PHE A 108 7.09 -0.57 -8.86
CA PHE A 108 7.10 -1.44 -10.02
C PHE A 108 8.14 -2.54 -9.77
N ARG A 109 7.68 -3.78 -9.62
CA ARG A 109 8.55 -4.93 -9.37
C ARG A 109 9.53 -5.11 -10.53
N LYS A 110 10.77 -5.48 -10.18
CA LYS A 110 11.87 -5.63 -11.13
C LYS A 110 11.64 -6.87 -12.00
N GLU A 111 11.33 -6.64 -13.26
CA GLU A 111 11.01 -7.67 -14.26
C GLU A 111 11.71 -7.37 -15.60
N PRO A 112 11.96 -8.38 -16.45
CA PRO A 112 12.39 -8.15 -17.83
C PRO A 112 11.39 -7.27 -18.57
N ARG A 113 11.85 -6.47 -19.54
CA ARG A 113 11.02 -5.49 -20.26
C ARG A 113 9.72 -6.07 -20.83
N ALA A 114 9.75 -7.30 -21.35
CA ALA A 114 8.59 -7.98 -21.92
C ALA A 114 7.54 -8.43 -20.87
N SER A 115 7.94 -8.45 -19.60
CA SER A 115 7.16 -8.93 -18.46
C SER A 115 6.90 -7.85 -17.42
N ALA A 116 7.54 -6.69 -17.55
CA ALA A 116 7.35 -5.58 -16.62
C ALA A 116 5.96 -4.96 -16.76
N ALA A 117 5.43 -4.50 -15.63
CA ALA A 117 4.21 -3.73 -15.60
C ALA A 117 4.30 -2.50 -16.53
N ASN A 118 3.26 -2.26 -17.32
CA ASN A 118 3.28 -1.23 -18.35
C ASN A 118 1.91 -0.57 -18.59
N ARG A 119 1.88 0.55 -19.31
CA ARG A 119 0.66 1.28 -19.71
C ARG A 119 -0.32 1.65 -18.56
N SER A 120 0.13 1.58 -17.31
CA SER A 120 -0.68 2.01 -16.17
C SER A 120 -0.62 3.53 -16.03
N VAL A 121 -1.72 4.14 -15.60
CA VAL A 121 -1.89 5.59 -15.49
C VAL A 121 -2.14 5.95 -14.03
N PHE A 122 -1.38 6.91 -13.52
CA PHE A 122 -1.55 7.48 -12.17
C PHE A 122 -1.99 8.93 -12.32
N ARG A 123 -3.20 9.24 -11.86
CA ARG A 123 -3.82 10.57 -11.96
C ARG A 123 -4.33 11.04 -10.60
N GLU A 124 -4.00 12.27 -10.22
CA GLU A 124 -4.52 12.93 -9.02
C GLU A 124 -4.26 12.16 -7.71
N ASN A 125 -3.27 11.26 -7.69
CA ASN A 125 -2.89 10.53 -6.48
C ASN A 125 -2.02 11.42 -5.59
N GLN A 126 -2.19 11.26 -4.27
CA GLN A 126 -1.34 11.89 -3.27
C GLN A 126 -0.42 10.81 -2.69
N ILE A 127 0.88 10.98 -2.85
CA ILE A 127 1.89 10.03 -2.37
C ILE A 127 2.78 10.76 -1.36
N LEU A 128 2.63 10.42 -0.09
CA LEU A 128 3.36 11.03 1.02
C LEU A 128 4.44 10.05 1.49
N ILE A 129 5.69 10.36 1.13
CA ILE A 129 6.86 9.56 1.49
C ILE A 129 7.33 10.00 2.89
N MET A 130 7.68 9.05 3.77
CA MET A 130 8.29 9.39 5.06
C MET A 130 9.66 10.04 4.84
N ALA A 131 9.92 11.14 5.54
CA ALA A 131 11.14 11.95 5.45
C ALA A 131 12.36 11.31 6.15
N ASP A 132 12.63 10.03 5.88
CA ASP A 132 13.92 9.43 6.24
C ASP A 132 14.90 9.64 5.08
N PRO A 133 16.00 10.40 5.27
CA PRO A 133 17.01 10.66 4.25
C PRO A 133 17.61 9.38 3.66
N THR A 134 17.65 8.30 4.44
CA THR A 134 18.20 7.00 4.05
C THR A 134 17.29 6.26 3.05
N ILE A 135 15.98 6.52 3.10
CA ILE A 135 14.97 5.96 2.19
C ILE A 135 14.76 6.86 0.96
N MET A 136 15.00 8.17 1.09
CA MET A 136 14.91 9.15 -0.01
C MET A 136 15.83 8.83 -1.20
N ALA A 137 16.96 8.16 -0.98
CA ALA A 137 17.85 7.71 -2.05
C ALA A 137 17.22 6.62 -2.97
N ALA A 138 16.18 5.93 -2.51
CA ALA A 138 15.45 4.91 -3.28
C ALA A 138 14.05 5.38 -3.74
N ALA A 139 13.53 6.45 -3.14
CA ALA A 139 12.15 6.91 -3.32
C ALA A 139 11.98 8.05 -4.33
N SER A 140 13.07 8.54 -4.93
CA SER A 140 13.05 9.39 -6.12
C SER A 140 12.67 8.56 -7.35
N VAL A 141 11.37 8.31 -7.49
CA VAL A 141 10.71 8.02 -8.77
C VAL A 141 11.46 7.00 -9.64
N SER A 142 11.21 5.71 -9.46
CA SER A 142 11.43 4.73 -10.54
C SER A 142 10.34 4.88 -11.63
N MET A 143 10.08 6.09 -12.13
CA MET A 143 9.39 6.27 -13.42
C MET A 143 10.42 6.06 -14.53
N ALA A 144 10.78 4.80 -14.76
CA ALA A 144 11.49 4.43 -15.97
C ALA A 144 10.51 4.37 -17.15
N ARG A 145 10.43 5.50 -17.87
CA ARG A 145 10.07 5.68 -19.29
C ARG A 145 8.60 5.43 -19.72
N ARG A 146 7.96 6.53 -20.10
CA ARG A 146 6.66 6.66 -20.83
C ARG A 146 5.44 6.08 -20.10
N GLN A 147 5.13 6.59 -18.91
CA GLN A 147 3.76 6.59 -18.39
C GLN A 147 3.29 8.04 -18.32
N SER A 148 2.09 8.35 -18.83
CA SER A 148 1.57 9.71 -18.89
C SER A 148 1.13 10.18 -17.50
N SER A 149 2.07 10.63 -16.68
CA SER A 149 1.76 11.29 -15.41
C SER A 149 1.27 12.72 -15.67
N ARG A 150 -0.03 12.87 -15.94
CA ARG A 150 -0.69 14.18 -15.84
C ARG A 150 -1.16 14.36 -14.39
N SER A 151 -0.46 15.25 -13.67
CA SER A 151 -0.78 15.74 -12.32
C SER A 151 -0.87 14.66 -11.21
N SER A 152 0.28 14.25 -10.66
CA SER A 152 0.35 13.70 -9.31
C SER A 152 1.19 14.67 -8.48
N LEU A 153 0.57 15.27 -7.45
CA LEU A 153 1.26 16.18 -6.55
C LEU A 153 2.09 15.34 -5.56
N MET A 154 3.41 15.35 -5.72
CA MET A 154 4.32 14.98 -4.63
C MET A 154 4.30 16.12 -3.61
N SER A 155 3.49 16.00 -2.56
CA SER A 155 3.42 17.01 -1.50
C SER A 155 4.29 16.63 -0.29
N SER A 156 4.69 17.66 0.43
CA SER A 156 5.80 17.79 1.39
C SER A 156 5.88 16.74 2.49
N ALA A 157 7.13 16.50 2.91
CA ALA A 157 7.57 15.73 4.07
C ALA A 157 6.66 15.86 5.31
N ILE A 158 6.18 14.73 5.83
CA ILE A 158 5.68 14.62 7.20
C ILE A 158 6.91 14.50 8.11
N PRO A 159 7.08 15.35 9.14
CA PRO A 159 8.20 15.22 10.07
C PRO A 159 8.15 13.84 10.75
N ALA A 160 9.27 13.14 10.76
CA ALA A 160 9.39 11.83 11.39
C ALA A 160 8.93 11.91 12.84
N ARG A 161 7.87 11.17 13.21
CA ARG A 161 7.58 10.91 14.62
C ARG A 161 8.77 10.11 15.16
N PRO A 162 9.43 10.54 16.26
CA PRO A 162 10.52 9.77 16.82
C PRO A 162 10.00 8.38 17.16
N ARG A 163 10.71 7.34 16.70
CA ARG A 163 10.45 5.94 17.07
C ARG A 163 10.50 5.87 18.60
N ARG A 164 9.34 5.83 19.26
CA ARG A 164 9.28 5.48 20.68
C ARG A 164 9.68 4.00 20.76
N ASN A 165 10.84 3.72 21.35
CA ASN A 165 11.30 2.36 21.62
C ASN A 165 10.19 1.58 22.31
N ALA A 166 10.01 0.30 21.96
CA ALA A 166 9.01 -0.57 22.59
C ALA A 166 9.14 -0.65 24.13
N GLN A 167 10.35 -0.38 24.65
CA GLN A 167 10.60 -0.23 26.09
C GLN A 167 9.93 1.00 26.72
N ALA A 168 9.76 2.10 25.98
CA ALA A 168 9.10 3.31 26.47
C ALA A 168 7.57 3.15 26.58
N TYR A 169 6.96 2.28 25.76
CA TYR A 169 5.53 1.97 25.86
C TYR A 169 5.24 1.08 27.08
N ALA A 170 6.14 0.14 27.40
CA ALA A 170 6.02 -0.72 28.57
C ALA A 170 6.18 0.05 29.91
N SER A 171 7.07 1.05 29.96
CA SER A 171 7.27 1.87 31.16
C SER A 171 6.13 2.88 31.41
N GLU A 172 5.54 3.46 30.34
CA GLU A 172 4.36 4.33 30.47
C GLU A 172 3.14 3.55 30.96
N LEU A 173 2.90 2.34 30.43
CA LEU A 173 1.80 1.46 30.88
C LEU A 173 1.99 0.97 32.32
N ALA A 174 3.23 0.66 32.74
CA ALA A 174 3.52 0.31 34.13
C ALA A 174 3.32 1.49 35.09
N SER A 175 3.68 2.71 34.69
CA SER A 175 3.45 3.92 35.51
C SER A 175 1.99 4.36 35.55
N ALA A 176 1.23 4.08 34.47
CA ALA A 176 -0.21 4.34 34.43
C ALA A 176 -0.97 3.33 35.30
N ALA A 177 -0.56 2.06 35.31
CA ALA A 177 -1.16 1.03 36.16
C ALA A 177 -0.91 1.26 37.66
N SER A 178 0.26 1.80 38.05
CA SER A 178 0.53 2.10 39.47
C SER A 178 -0.25 3.30 40.01
N ARG A 179 -0.66 4.24 39.14
CA ARG A 179 -1.51 5.38 39.52
C ARG A 179 -2.98 5.01 39.69
N VAL A 180 -3.43 3.92 39.09
CA VAL A 180 -4.83 3.43 39.20
C VAL A 180 -5.03 2.53 40.44
N SER A 181 -3.96 1.98 41.03
CA SER A 181 -4.04 1.18 42.27
C SER A 181 -3.83 1.98 43.57
N ALA A 182 -3.76 3.31 43.49
CA ALA A 182 -3.55 4.20 44.64
C ALA A 182 -4.77 5.10 44.96
N THR A 183 -5.95 4.73 44.47
CA THR A 183 -7.26 5.30 44.83
C THR A 183 -8.19 4.19 45.25
#